data_AF-A0A843BZR2-F1
#
_entry.id   AF-A0A843BZR2-F1
#
_cell.length_a   1.000
_cell.length_b   1.000
_cell.length_c   1.000
_cell.angle_alpha   90.00
_cell.angle_beta   90.00
_cell.angle_gamma   90.00
#
_symmetry.space_group_name_H-M   'P 1'
#
loop_
_entity.id
_entity.type
_entity.pdbx_description
1 polymer ?
#
loop_
_entity_poly.entity_id
_entity_poly.type
_entity_poly.pdbx_seq_one_letter_code
_entity_poly.pdbx_strand_id
1 'polypeptide(L)'
;MVYLDAETLESFMRDVFIGLGVPKDDAQIIAEVLIASDIRGIDTHGIQRCKMYFDRIKAGIYEVDTIIDVIKDGPTTALWDGNCGMGHVIAY
;
A
#
# COMPACT_ATOMS: atom_id res chain seq x y z
N MET A 1 9.83 5.10 23.85
CA MET A 1 9.04 4.15 23.05
C MET A 1 7.58 4.39 23.40
N VAL A 2 6.72 4.56 22.39
CA VAL A 2 5.27 4.75 22.58
C VAL A 2 4.61 3.48 22.10
N TYR A 3 3.65 2.96 22.86
CA TYR A 3 2.86 1.79 22.48
C TYR A 3 1.50 2.26 21.98
N LEU A 4 1.14 1.78 20.79
CA LEU A 4 -0.17 1.96 20.18
C LEU A 4 -0.68 0.58 19.79
N ASP A 5 -1.98 0.37 19.89
CA ASP A 5 -2.59 -0.85 19.36
C ASP A 5 -2.57 -0.86 17.82
N ALA A 6 -2.62 -2.06 17.26
CA ALA A 6 -2.50 -2.26 15.81
C ALA A 6 -3.64 -1.61 15.03
N GLU A 7 -4.86 -1.64 15.56
CA GLU A 7 -6.06 -1.10 14.91
C GLU A 7 -5.98 0.43 14.74
N THR A 8 -5.50 1.12 15.77
CA THR A 8 -5.21 2.56 15.72
C THR A 8 -4.18 2.88 14.65
N LEU A 9 -3.10 2.11 14.57
CA LEU A 9 -2.00 2.36 13.63
C LEU A 9 -2.39 2.03 12.18
N GLU A 10 -3.13 0.95 11.97
CA GLU A 10 -3.71 0.57 10.68
C GLU A 10 -4.67 1.65 10.18
N SER A 11 -5.61 2.10 11.03
CA SER A 11 -6.56 3.16 10.70
C SER A 11 -5.85 4.46 10.36
N PHE A 12 -4.80 4.83 11.11
CA PHE A 12 -3.97 5.98 10.79
C PHE A 12 -3.33 5.87 9.40
N MET A 13 -2.70 4.74 9.08
CA MET A 13 -2.07 4.55 7.76
C MET A 13 -3.10 4.62 6.63
N ARG A 14 -4.24 3.95 6.78
CA ARG A 14 -5.34 4.00 5.81
C ARG A 14 -5.78 5.45 5.57
N ASP A 15 -6.06 6.19 6.62
CA ASP A 15 -6.59 7.55 6.53
C ASP A 15 -5.56 8.52 5.92
N VAL A 16 -4.26 8.27 6.13
CA VAL A 16 -3.18 8.99 5.42
C VAL A 16 -3.26 8.75 3.91
N PHE A 17 -3.41 7.52 3.44
CA PHE A 17 -3.50 7.21 2.01
C PHE A 17 -4.79 7.74 1.39
N ILE A 18 -5.93 7.67 2.09
CA ILE A 18 -7.17 8.32 1.66
C ILE A 18 -6.95 9.84 1.51
N GLY A 19 -6.28 10.46 2.48
CA GLY A 19 -5.94 11.89 2.43
C GLY A 19 -4.99 12.27 1.29
N LEU A 20 -4.30 11.30 0.69
CA LEU A 20 -3.48 11.48 -0.51
C LEU A 20 -4.27 11.29 -1.82
N GLY A 21 -5.52 10.86 -1.76
CA GLY A 21 -6.38 10.60 -2.91
C GLY A 21 -6.42 9.14 -3.37
N VAL A 22 -5.81 8.22 -2.62
CA VAL A 22 -5.91 6.78 -2.89
C VAL A 22 -7.35 6.32 -2.63
N PRO A 23 -7.97 5.50 -3.51
CA PRO A 23 -9.28 4.91 -3.27
C PRO A 23 -9.34 4.20 -1.91
N LYS A 24 -10.51 4.22 -1.27
CA LYS A 24 -10.68 3.70 0.09
C LYS A 24 -10.28 2.21 0.21
N ASP A 25 -10.66 1.42 -0.78
CA ASP A 25 -10.43 -0.03 -0.77
C ASP A 25 -8.93 -0.33 -0.95
N ASP A 26 -8.25 0.38 -1.87
CA ASP A 26 -6.79 0.34 -2.04
C ASP A 26 -6.05 0.78 -0.77
N ALA A 27 -6.49 1.87 -0.14
CA ALA A 27 -5.91 2.37 1.10
C ALA A 27 -6.03 1.36 2.25
N GLN A 28 -7.13 0.62 2.31
CA GLN A 28 -7.32 -0.47 3.28
C GLN A 28 -6.32 -1.60 3.03
N ILE A 29 -6.15 -2.05 1.79
CA ILE A 29 -5.14 -3.06 1.41
C ILE A 29 -3.73 -2.61 1.81
N ILE A 30 -3.36 -1.37 1.50
CA ILE A 30 -2.04 -0.84 1.84
C ILE A 30 -1.83 -0.85 3.35
N ALA A 31 -2.82 -0.40 4.13
CA ALA A 31 -2.74 -0.37 5.59
C ALA A 31 -2.61 -1.77 6.19
N GLU A 32 -3.39 -2.74 5.69
CA GLU A 32 -3.34 -4.15 6.11
C GLU A 32 -1.96 -4.76 5.88
N VAL A 33 -1.33 -4.52 4.72
CA VAL A 33 -0.01 -5.06 4.41
C VAL A 33 1.09 -4.41 5.25
N LEU A 34 0.99 -3.10 5.50
CA LEU A 34 1.96 -2.40 6.35
C LEU A 34 1.84 -2.84 7.82
N ILE A 35 0.62 -2.90 8.38
CA ILE A 35 0.44 -3.30 9.79
C ILE A 35 0.81 -4.76 10.00
N ALA A 36 0.58 -5.62 9.00
CA ALA A 36 1.04 -7.01 8.97
C ALA A 36 2.56 -7.13 9.18
N SER A 37 3.35 -6.17 8.71
CA SER A 37 4.80 -6.14 8.92
C SER A 37 5.16 -5.76 10.36
N ASP A 38 4.51 -4.73 10.92
CA ASP A 38 4.73 -4.29 12.30
C ASP A 38 4.34 -5.38 13.31
N ILE A 39 3.19 -6.04 13.12
CA ILE A 39 2.73 -7.15 13.99
C ILE A 39 3.71 -8.33 13.98
N ARG A 40 4.41 -8.55 12.86
CA ARG A 40 5.44 -9.60 12.71
C ARG A 40 6.81 -9.16 13.22
N GLY A 41 6.96 -7.94 13.74
CA GLY A 41 8.23 -7.40 14.23
C GLY A 41 9.22 -7.04 13.11
N ILE A 42 8.72 -6.73 11.90
CA ILE A 42 9.52 -6.30 10.75
C ILE A 42 9.42 -4.77 10.65
N ASP A 43 10.05 -4.08 11.60
CA ASP A 43 9.94 -2.62 11.79
C ASP A 43 10.31 -1.80 10.55
N THR A 44 11.17 -2.36 9.69
CA THR A 44 11.66 -1.71 8.46
C THR A 44 10.63 -1.67 7.32
N HIS A 45 9.48 -2.35 7.46
CA HIS A 45 8.49 -2.54 6.38
C HIS A 45 7.05 -2.16 6.73
N GLY A 46 6.73 -1.83 7.99
CA GLY A 46 5.39 -1.36 8.39
C GLY A 46 5.26 0.17 8.37
N ILE A 47 4.81 0.76 9.49
CA ILE A 47 4.57 2.21 9.62
C ILE A 47 5.75 3.07 9.18
N GLN A 48 6.98 2.60 9.38
CA GLN A 48 8.18 3.32 8.95
C GLN A 48 8.17 3.61 7.43
N ARG A 49 7.58 2.72 6.61
CA ARG A 49 7.45 2.91 5.15
C ARG A 49 6.30 3.81 4.75
N CYS A 50 5.31 4.03 5.61
CA CYS A 50 4.18 4.93 5.32
C CYS A 50 4.68 6.32 4.87
N LYS A 51 5.67 6.90 5.55
CA LYS A 51 6.26 8.19 5.17
C LYS A 51 6.92 8.18 3.78
N MET A 52 7.61 7.09 3.43
CA MET A 52 8.23 6.94 2.12
C MET A 52 7.18 6.90 1.00
N TYR A 53 6.09 6.14 1.18
CA TYR A 53 5.00 6.09 0.22
C TYR A 53 4.30 7.44 0.11
N PHE A 54 4.05 8.12 1.22
CA PHE A 54 3.52 9.48 1.24
C PHE A 54 4.36 10.43 0.37
N ASP A 55 5.69 10.43 0.58
CA ASP A 55 6.58 11.33 -0.17
C ASP A 55 6.60 11.00 -1.67
N ARG A 56 6.56 9.71 -2.03
CA ARG A 56 6.57 9.26 -3.42
C ARG A 56 5.26 9.56 -4.14
N ILE A 57 4.11 9.43 -3.48
CA ILE A 57 2.82 9.87 -4.02
C ILE A 57 2.84 11.39 -4.22
N LYS A 58 3.31 12.16 -3.23
CA LYS A 58 3.45 13.63 -3.37
C LYS A 58 4.42 14.04 -4.47
N ALA A 59 5.43 13.23 -4.76
CA ALA A 59 6.38 13.45 -5.84
C ALA A 59 5.86 12.99 -7.22
N GLY A 60 4.66 12.40 -7.31
CA GLY A 60 4.11 11.87 -8.56
C GLY A 60 4.81 10.61 -9.08
N ILE A 61 5.48 9.86 -8.19
CA ILE A 61 6.16 8.61 -8.54
C ILE A 61 5.18 7.43 -8.55
N TYR A 62 4.14 7.48 -7.71
CA TYR A 62 3.08 6.49 -7.66
C TYR A 62 1.76 7.10 -8.08
N GLU A 63 1.02 6.37 -8.92
CA GLU A 63 -0.37 6.69 -9.22
C GLU A 63 -1.26 6.30 -8.04
N VAL A 64 -2.15 7.22 -7.65
CA VAL A 64 -3.07 7.00 -6.52
C VAL A 64 -4.22 6.06 -6.89
N ASP A 65 -4.58 6.02 -8.16
CA ASP A 65 -5.56 5.09 -8.72
C ASP A 65 -4.79 3.94 -9.37
N THR A 66 -4.86 2.75 -8.76
CA THR A 66 -4.09 1.58 -9.22
C THR A 66 -4.81 0.93 -10.40
N ILE A 67 -4.24 1.08 -11.61
CA ILE A 67 -4.76 0.46 -12.82
C ILE A 67 -3.85 -0.69 -13.24
N ILE A 68 -4.40 -1.89 -13.36
CA ILE A 68 -3.67 -3.10 -13.78
C ILE A 68 -4.06 -3.46 -15.21
N ASP A 69 -3.11 -3.40 -16.13
CA ASP A 69 -3.29 -3.85 -17.50
C ASP A 69 -2.86 -5.30 -17.66
N VAL A 70 -3.78 -6.13 -18.16
CA VAL A 70 -3.50 -7.53 -18.48
C VAL A 70 -2.82 -7.62 -19.84
N ILE A 71 -1.50 -7.77 -19.84
CA ILE A 71 -0.70 -7.90 -21.07
C ILE A 71 -0.80 -9.33 -21.62
N LYS A 72 -0.76 -10.33 -20.75
CA LYS A 72 -0.90 -11.74 -21.14
C LYS A 72 -1.34 -12.61 -19.97
N ASP A 73 -2.45 -13.33 -20.14
CA ASP A 73 -2.87 -14.39 -19.23
C ASP A 73 -2.77 -15.76 -19.92
N GLY A 74 -2.09 -16.68 -19.25
CA GLY A 74 -2.03 -18.09 -19.62
C GLY A 74 -2.66 -18.98 -18.54
N PRO A 75 -2.70 -20.30 -18.76
CA PRO A 75 -3.34 -21.23 -17.81
C PRO A 75 -2.69 -21.27 -16.42
N THR A 76 -1.40 -20.94 -16.32
CA THR A 76 -0.60 -21.03 -15.08
C THR A 76 0.35 -19.86 -14.85
N THR A 77 0.35 -18.86 -15.74
CA THR A 77 1.20 -17.67 -15.63
C THR A 77 0.46 -16.44 -16.13
N ALA A 78 0.82 -15.28 -15.61
CA ALA A 78 0.29 -13.98 -16.00
C ALA A 78 1.42 -12.96 -16.17
N LEU A 79 1.22 -12.00 -17.06
CA LEU A 79 2.05 -10.80 -17.22
C LEU A 79 1.12 -9.59 -17.18
N TRP A 80 1.25 -8.80 -16.12
CA TRP A 80 0.48 -7.60 -15.90
C TRP A 80 1.40 -6.38 -15.78
N ASP A 81 0.94 -5.24 -16.27
CA ASP A 81 1.55 -3.93 -16.01
C ASP A 81 0.76 -3.23 -14.90
N GLY A 82 1.45 -2.82 -13.85
CA GLY A 82 0.83 -2.14 -12.71
C GLY A 82 0.73 -0.62 -12.87
N ASN A 83 1.20 -0.06 -13.99
CA ASN A 83 1.07 1.36 -14.34
C ASN A 83 1.54 2.32 -13.23
N CYS A 84 2.65 2.00 -12.56
CA CYS A 84 3.17 2.76 -11.42
C CYS A 84 2.17 2.92 -10.24
N GLY A 85 1.15 2.08 -10.17
CA GLY A 85 0.24 2.01 -9.04
C GLY A 85 0.87 1.39 -7.79
N MET A 86 0.06 1.21 -6.76
CA MET A 86 0.54 0.77 -5.45
C MET A 86 0.80 -0.74 -5.45
N GLY A 87 2.06 -1.14 -5.22
CA GLY A 87 2.48 -2.55 -5.26
C GLY A 87 1.71 -3.48 -4.32
N HIS A 88 1.24 -2.97 -3.18
CA HIS A 88 0.40 -3.74 -2.25
C HIS A 88 -0.92 -4.15 -2.91
N VAL A 89 -1.54 -3.24 -3.68
CA VAL A 89 -2.82 -3.46 -4.38
C VAL A 89 -2.63 -4.34 -5.60
N ILE A 90 -1.56 -4.12 -6.36
CA ILE A 90 -1.25 -4.90 -7.58
C ILE A 90 -1.11 -6.41 -7.26
N ALA A 91 -0.64 -6.75 -6.06
CA ALA A 91 -0.31 -8.12 -5.68
C ALA A 91 -1.24 -8.75 -4.62
N TYR A 92 -2.29 -8.05 -4.17
CA TYR A 92 -3.21 -8.52 -3.13
C TYR A 92 -4.11 -9.66 -3.64
#